data_AF-N1WWA9-F1
#
_entry.id   AF-N1WWA9-F1
#
_cell.length_a   1.000
_cell.length_b   1.000
_cell.length_c   1.000
_cell.angle_alpha   90.00
_cell.angle_beta   90.00
_cell.angle_gamma   90.00
#
_symmetry.space_group_name_H-M   'P 1'
#
loop_
_entity.id
_entity.type
_entity.pdbx_description
1 polymer ?
#
loop_
_entity_poly.entity_id
_entity_poly.type
_entity_poly.pdbx_seq_one_letter_code
_entity_poly.pdbx_strand_id
1 'polypeptide(L)'
;MENMTVNGQTYSDVYSSKISLNLSASVFIVFSDFTILQEQNASTITNYYAKDIGLIKSDVSTDIIFEDIPEQLNFEIPDVSVQSNQNLIDSSINLNF
;
A
#
# COMPACT_ATOMS: atom_id res chain seq x y z
N MET A 1 7.35 -18.93 -16.10
CA MET A 1 8.01 -18.39 -14.89
C MET A 1 8.69 -17.10 -15.30
N GLU A 2 8.53 -16.03 -14.52
CA GLU A 2 9.03 -14.69 -14.85
C GLU A 2 10.46 -14.50 -14.32
N ASN A 3 11.25 -13.70 -15.05
CA ASN A 3 12.56 -13.24 -14.60
C ASN A 3 12.47 -11.76 -14.23
N MET A 4 13.22 -11.32 -13.22
CA MET A 4 13.26 -9.91 -12.79
C MET A 4 14.68 -9.48 -12.50
N THR A 5 15.07 -8.28 -12.94
CA THR A 5 16.34 -7.67 -12.57
C THR A 5 16.13 -6.64 -11.47
N VAL A 6 16.77 -6.84 -10.32
CA VAL A 6 16.74 -5.91 -9.16
C VAL A 6 18.18 -5.60 -8.77
N ASN A 7 18.53 -4.32 -8.65
CA ASN A 7 19.89 -3.85 -8.35
C ASN A 7 21.00 -4.47 -9.24
N GLY A 8 20.70 -4.73 -10.52
CA GLY A 8 21.67 -5.31 -11.47
C GLY A 8 21.84 -6.83 -11.38
N GLN A 9 21.16 -7.50 -10.45
CA GLN A 9 21.10 -8.96 -10.39
C GLN A 9 19.80 -9.47 -11.00
N THR A 10 19.90 -10.47 -11.87
CA THR A 10 18.73 -11.11 -12.49
C THR A 10 18.35 -12.36 -11.70
N TYR A 11 17.10 -12.40 -11.28
CA TYR A 11 16.46 -13.51 -10.59
C TYR A 11 15.56 -14.27 -11.55
N SER A 12 15.57 -15.60 -11.44
CA SER A 12 14.67 -16.49 -12.16
C SER A 12 13.59 -17.03 -11.24
N ASP A 13 12.49 -17.49 -11.84
CA ASP A 13 11.34 -18.06 -11.12
C ASP A 13 10.80 -17.10 -10.04
N VAL A 14 10.51 -15.86 -10.45
CA VAL A 14 9.97 -14.83 -9.57
C VAL A 14 8.45 -14.96 -9.45
N TYR A 15 7.96 -14.89 -8.21
CA TYR A 15 6.55 -14.85 -7.83
C TYR A 15 6.22 -13.49 -7.24
N SER A 16 5.02 -12.98 -7.47
CA SER A 16 4.54 -11.75 -6.84
C SER A 16 3.35 -12.02 -5.95
N SER A 17 3.27 -11.29 -4.83
CA SER A 17 2.09 -11.21 -3.99
C SER A 17 1.64 -9.77 -3.90
N LYS A 18 0.34 -9.52 -4.10
CA LYS A 18 -0.26 -8.19 -3.96
C LYS A 18 -1.17 -8.17 -2.75
N ILE A 19 -0.95 -7.21 -1.86
CA ILE A 19 -1.84 -6.87 -0.75
C ILE A 19 -2.46 -5.52 -1.07
N SER A 20 -3.78 -5.41 -0.99
CA SER A 20 -4.49 -4.16 -1.15
C SER A 20 -5.31 -3.86 0.10
N LEU A 21 -5.18 -2.65 0.61
CA LEU A 21 -5.94 -2.11 1.72
C LEU A 21 -7.05 -1.23 1.15
N ASN A 22 -8.29 -1.69 1.29
CA ASN A 22 -9.47 -0.87 0.99
C ASN A 22 -9.91 -0.17 2.27
N LEU A 23 -10.09 1.15 2.20
CA LEU A 23 -10.53 1.96 3.32
C LEU A 23 -11.77 2.75 2.92
N SER A 24 -12.66 2.92 3.89
CA SER A 24 -13.79 3.84 3.85
C SER A 24 -13.96 4.41 5.26
N ALA A 25 -14.38 5.67 5.36
CA ALA A 25 -14.66 6.30 6.64
C ALA A 25 -15.83 7.27 6.54
N SER A 26 -16.70 7.19 7.53
CA SER A 26 -17.82 8.09 7.72
C SER A 26 -17.85 8.54 9.18
N VAL A 27 -18.33 9.76 9.39
CA VAL A 27 -18.50 10.36 10.70
C VAL A 27 -19.91 10.87 10.83
N PHE A 28 -20.48 10.82 12.03
CA PHE A 28 -21.78 11.42 12.30
C PHE A 28 -21.59 12.82 12.87
N ILE A 29 -22.11 13.83 12.17
CA ILE A 29 -22.00 15.24 12.60
C ILE A 29 -23.41 15.80 12.82
N VAL A 30 -23.72 16.05 14.10
CA VAL A 30 -24.96 16.59 14.64
C VAL A 30 -26.23 15.77 14.32
N PHE A 31 -26.65 15.70 13.05
CA PHE A 31 -27.90 15.05 12.62
C PHE A 31 -27.78 14.20 11.33
N SER A 32 -26.60 14.07 10.73
CA SER A 32 -26.40 13.28 9.51
C SER A 32 -25.04 12.60 9.45
N ASP A 33 -24.99 11.47 8.75
CA ASP A 33 -23.73 10.83 8.36
C ASP A 33 -23.05 11.63 7.25
N PHE A 34 -21.75 11.81 7.40
CA PHE A 34 -20.89 12.45 6.42
C PHE A 34 -19.75 11.50 6.06
N THR A 35 -19.64 11.15 4.78
CA THR A 35 -18.53 10.33 4.28
C THR A 35 -17.31 11.22 4.13
N ILE A 36 -16.26 10.96 4.91
CA ILE A 36 -14.97 11.66 4.79
C ILE A 36 -14.01 10.94 3.85
N LEU A 37 -14.24 9.65 3.64
CA LEU A 37 -13.44 8.81 2.75
C LEU A 37 -14.37 7.78 2.11
N GLN A 38 -14.71 7.98 0.84
CA GLN A 38 -15.40 6.94 0.09
C GLN A 38 -14.52 5.69 -0.02
N GLU A 39 -15.16 4.53 -0.22
CA GLU A 39 -14.44 3.26 -0.36
C GLU A 39 -13.42 3.37 -1.51
N GLN A 40 -12.14 3.22 -1.18
CA GLN A 40 -11.05 3.29 -2.13
C GLN A 40 -9.91 2.35 -1.74
N ASN A 41 -9.12 1.94 -2.72
CA ASN A 41 -7.89 1.19 -2.49
C ASN A 41 -6.80 2.15 -2.03
N ALA A 42 -6.79 2.42 -0.73
CA ALA A 42 -5.92 3.39 -0.08
C ALA A 42 -4.44 3.02 -0.16
N SER A 43 -4.12 1.71 -0.18
CA SER A 43 -2.73 1.27 -0.25
C SER A 43 -2.60 -0.06 -0.95
N THR A 44 -1.56 -0.18 -1.77
CA THR A 44 -1.16 -1.42 -2.41
C THR A 44 0.29 -1.73 -2.09
N ILE A 45 0.55 -2.96 -1.66
CA ILE A 45 1.88 -3.52 -1.44
C ILE A 45 2.06 -4.65 -2.44
N THR A 46 3.09 -4.56 -3.27
CA THR A 46 3.50 -5.63 -4.18
C THR A 46 4.86 -6.14 -3.77
N ASN A 47 4.89 -7.39 -3.32
CA ASN A 47 6.11 -8.09 -2.92
C ASN A 47 6.52 -9.06 -4.02
N TYR A 48 7.82 -9.11 -4.33
CA TYR A 48 8.41 -10.00 -5.32
C TYR A 48 9.37 -10.97 -4.65
N TYR A 49 9.18 -12.25 -4.89
CA TYR A 49 9.93 -13.34 -4.29
C TYR A 49 10.63 -14.15 -5.36
N ALA A 50 11.94 -14.35 -5.24
CA ALA A 50 12.67 -15.27 -6.09
C ALA A 50 12.75 -16.65 -5.44
N LYS A 51 12.65 -17.70 -6.26
CA LYS A 51 12.81 -19.08 -5.81
C LYS A 51 14.17 -19.26 -5.12
N ASP A 52 14.16 -20.04 -4.03
CA ASP A 52 15.34 -20.36 -3.19
C ASP A 52 16.05 -19.14 -2.56
N ILE A 53 15.47 -17.93 -2.66
CA ILE A 53 16.03 -16.68 -2.13
C ILE A 53 15.03 -15.97 -1.20
N GLY A 54 13.75 -15.90 -1.57
CA GLY A 54 12.73 -15.17 -0.81
C GLY A 54 12.51 -13.76 -1.35
N LEU A 55 12.14 -12.81 -0.49
CA LEU A 55 11.73 -11.46 -0.88
C LEU A 55 12.91 -10.66 -1.45
N ILE A 56 12.82 -10.26 -2.71
CA ILE A 56 13.87 -9.50 -3.43
C ILE A 56 13.48 -8.04 -3.64
N LYS A 57 12.18 -7.72 -3.62
CA LYS A 57 11.68 -6.36 -3.80
C LYS A 57 10.30 -6.19 -3.19
N SER A 58 10.03 -5.02 -2.63
CA SER A 58 8.72 -4.58 -2.19
C SER A 58 8.43 -3.18 -2.72
N ASP A 59 7.28 -3.01 -3.36
CA ASP A 59 6.73 -1.72 -3.78
C ASP A 59 5.48 -1.42 -2.96
N VAL A 60 5.46 -0.26 -2.31
CA VAL A 60 4.31 0.25 -1.56
C VAL A 60 3.87 1.57 -2.19
N SER A 61 2.59 1.66 -2.54
CA SER A 61 1.93 2.91 -2.89
C SER A 61 0.76 3.10 -1.95
N THR A 62 0.71 4.22 -1.26
CA THR A 62 -0.42 4.66 -0.46
C THR A 62 -0.88 5.99 -1.01
N ASP A 63 -2.12 6.03 -1.47
CA ASP A 63 -2.72 7.23 -2.04
C ASP A 63 -4.15 7.30 -1.49
N ILE A 64 -4.43 8.32 -0.70
CA ILE A 64 -5.70 8.54 -0.01
C ILE A 64 -6.17 9.93 -0.34
N ILE A 65 -7.31 10.00 -1.02
CA ILE A 65 -7.96 11.25 -1.38
C ILE A 65 -9.23 11.36 -0.53
N PHE A 66 -9.30 12.37 0.32
CA PHE A 66 -10.45 12.60 1.19
C PHE A 66 -11.54 13.40 0.47
N GLU A 67 -12.77 13.30 0.96
CA GLU A 67 -13.88 14.11 0.46
C GLU A 67 -13.81 15.55 1.00
N ASP A 68 -14.34 16.50 0.23
CA ASP A 68 -14.43 17.91 0.64
C ASP A 68 -15.32 18.06 1.88
N ILE A 69 -14.75 18.62 2.95
CA ILE A 69 -15.48 18.88 4.19
C ILE A 69 -16.35 20.14 4.02
N PRO A 70 -17.62 20.13 4.46
CA PRO A 70 -18.47 21.33 4.44
C PRO A 70 -17.81 22.51 5.15
N GLU A 71 -17.74 23.66 4.47
CA GLU A 71 -17.07 24.87 4.97
C GLU A 71 -17.53 25.32 6.37
N GLN A 72 -18.77 25.01 6.75
CA GLN A 72 -19.33 25.37 8.07
C GLN A 72 -18.61 24.70 9.24
N LEU A 73 -17.90 23.59 8.99
CA LEU A 73 -17.13 22.86 10.00
C LEU A 73 -15.73 23.44 10.19
N ASN A 74 -15.25 24.28 9.27
CA ASN A 74 -14.00 25.02 9.36
C ASN A 74 -12.76 24.15 9.70
N PHE A 75 -12.68 22.96 9.09
CA PHE A 75 -11.50 22.12 9.11
C PHE A 75 -11.31 21.45 7.74
N GLU A 76 -10.08 21.07 7.43
CA GLU A 76 -9.72 20.33 6.22
C GLU A 76 -8.97 19.06 6.61
N ILE A 77 -9.12 18.02 5.81
CA ILE A 77 -8.33 16.79 5.92
C ILE A 77 -7.39 16.75 4.71
N PRO A 78 -6.07 16.80 4.90
CA PRO A 78 -5.14 16.77 3.79
C PRO A 78 -5.06 15.36 3.19
N ASP A 79 -4.95 15.29 1.87
CA ASP A 79 -4.65 14.05 1.16
C ASP A 79 -3.29 13.46 1.58
N VAL A 80 -3.18 12.14 1.47
CA VAL A 80 -1.97 11.40 1.79
C VAL A 80 -1.48 10.71 0.53
N SER A 81 -0.22 10.98 0.13
CA SER A 81 0.46 10.25 -0.92
C SER A 81 1.86 9.86 -0.45
N VAL A 82 2.11 8.55 -0.41
CA VAL A 82 3.38 7.96 0.03
C VAL A 82 3.75 6.83 -0.92
N GLN A 83 4.97 6.89 -1.44
CA GLN A 83 5.55 5.81 -2.23
C GLN A 83 6.83 5.33 -1.58
N SER A 84 6.98 4.02 -1.51
CA SER A 84 8.19 3.36 -1.03
C SER A 84 8.56 2.22 -1.95
N ASN A 85 9.81 2.24 -2.42
CA ASN A 85 10.42 1.11 -3.11
C ASN A 85 11.57 0.59 -2.24
N GLN A 86 11.59 -0.71 -2.04
CA GLN A 86 12.69 -1.40 -1.38
C GLN A 86 13.20 -2.51 -2.28
N ASN A 87 14.48 -2.42 -2.63
CA ASN A 87 15.20 -3.49 -3.31
C ASN A 87 16.08 -4.20 -2.28
N LEU A 88 15.74 -5.44 -1.96
CA LEU A 88 16.40 -6.20 -0.90
C LEU A 88 17.55 -7.02 -1.50
N ILE A 89 18.71 -6.91 -0.87
CA ILE A 89 19.88 -7.72 -1.19
C ILE A 89 19.83 -9.05 -0.41
N ASP A 90 19.23 -9.02 0.80
CA ASP A 90 18.99 -10.19 1.64
C ASP A 90 17.68 -9.99 2.44
N SER A 91 16.95 -11.08 2.71
CA SER A 91 15.73 -11.07 3.52
C SER A 91 15.60 -12.38 4.31
N SER A 92 15.36 -12.27 5.61
CA SER A 92 15.09 -13.43 6.48
C SER A 92 13.82 -13.17 7.28
N ILE A 93 12.85 -14.07 7.18
CA ILE A 93 11.63 -14.04 7.99
C ILE A 93 11.69 -15.23 8.95
N ASN A 94 11.92 -14.94 10.23
CA ASN A 94 11.78 -15.93 11.30
C ASN A 94 10.35 -15.88 11.83
N LEU A 95 9.54 -16.89 11.50
CA LEU A 95 8.24 -17.11 12.11
C LEU A 95 8.44 -18.03 13.31
N ASN A 96 8.53 -17.44 14.49
CA ASN A 96 8.48 -18.21 15.74
C ASN A 96 7.01 -18.53 16.02
N PHE A 97 6.66 -19.82 15.93
CA PHE A 97 5.43 -20.35 16.49
C PHE A 97 5.75 -21.06 17.82
#